data_AF-A0A2P5X4E7-F1
#
_entry.id   AF-A0A2P5X4E7-F1
#
_cell.length_a   1.000
_cell.length_b   1.000
_cell.length_c   1.000
_cell.angle_alpha   90.00
_cell.angle_beta   90.00
_cell.angle_gamma   90.00
#
_symmetry.space_group_name_H-M   'P 1'
#
loop_
_entity.id
_entity.type
_entity.pdbx_description
1 polymer ?
#
loop_
_entity_poly.entity_id
_entity_poly.type
_entity_poly.pdbx_seq_one_letter_code
_entity_poly.pdbx_strand_id
1 'polypeptide(L)'
;MGKMHRRRLRGLSIVQNTSNSGEENSENSEQQTVIGSSNVPETLDEPTEFQTRLLAGYLGIIARNANMLPINYESWHHMPDSNKNQALDNIKHRERVGTSSRQNQKFTHTAGSRSFASVAEAEEVSSGQKVGRLQLFKITHRKKDESHMTSEAGQIMEKLKEKKAEYEMIVSTDSSLNLENIDNRIITEVLCPEKYGQVRFQGSGVTQTQYFGSDSQQYMPSGSQGQAKVQRLRDQIAQLQVSTVEQITEVERKYELQQQLRVDAAAREVEAAAMAAE
;
A
#
# COMPACT_ATOMS: atom_id res chain seq x y z
N MET A 1 -8.02 -41.98 -29.38
CA MET A 1 -8.45 -40.57 -29.23
C MET A 1 -8.86 -40.33 -27.78
N GLY A 2 -8.09 -39.52 -27.04
CA GLY A 2 -8.13 -39.45 -25.58
C GLY A 2 -9.27 -38.60 -25.01
N LYS A 3 -9.88 -39.06 -23.92
CA LYS A 3 -10.94 -38.37 -23.17
C LYS A 3 -10.35 -37.24 -22.31
N MET A 4 -10.72 -35.99 -22.59
CA MET A 4 -10.39 -34.84 -21.75
C MET A 4 -11.27 -34.80 -20.49
N HIS A 5 -10.63 -34.84 -19.32
CA HIS A 5 -11.29 -34.66 -18.03
C HIS A 5 -11.50 -33.16 -17.73
N ARG A 6 -12.75 -32.75 -17.45
CA ARG A 6 -13.08 -31.39 -17.01
C ARG A 6 -12.56 -31.16 -15.60
N ARG A 7 -11.73 -30.13 -15.40
CA ARG A 7 -11.32 -29.66 -14.07
C ARG A 7 -12.48 -28.87 -13.43
N ARG A 8 -12.83 -29.20 -12.19
CA ARG A 8 -13.78 -28.43 -11.36
C ARG A 8 -13.16 -27.07 -11.00
N LEU A 9 -13.85 -25.98 -11.32
CA LEU A 9 -13.56 -24.64 -10.80
C LEU A 9 -14.04 -24.54 -9.35
N ARG A 10 -13.11 -24.21 -8.44
CA ARG A 10 -13.44 -23.83 -7.05
C ARG A 10 -13.91 -22.38 -7.04
N GLY A 11 -15.01 -22.12 -6.33
CA GLY A 11 -15.72 -20.85 -6.31
C GLY A 11 -14.93 -19.71 -5.67
N LEU A 12 -14.98 -18.55 -6.31
CA LEU A 12 -14.59 -17.25 -5.76
C LEU A 12 -15.88 -16.51 -5.42
N SER A 13 -16.17 -16.37 -4.12
CA SER A 13 -17.20 -15.46 -3.62
C SER A 13 -16.63 -14.04 -3.58
N ILE A 14 -17.25 -13.10 -4.29
CA ILE A 14 -16.96 -11.66 -4.14
C ILE A 14 -18.02 -11.08 -3.22
N VAL A 15 -17.58 -10.64 -2.05
CA VAL A 15 -18.34 -9.89 -1.05
C VAL A 15 -18.70 -8.51 -1.62
N GLN A 16 -19.98 -8.15 -1.59
CA GLN A 16 -20.45 -6.80 -1.88
C GLN A 16 -20.41 -5.96 -0.60
N ASN A 17 -19.80 -4.77 -0.66
CA ASN A 17 -19.94 -3.74 0.35
C ASN A 17 -20.63 -2.52 -0.28
N THR A 18 -21.69 -2.04 0.37
CA THR A 18 -22.52 -0.91 -0.01
C THR A 18 -22.18 0.36 0.79
N SER A 19 -22.49 1.51 0.16
CA SER A 19 -23.07 2.74 0.73
C SER A 19 -22.23 4.02 0.86
N ASN A 20 -22.90 5.10 0.38
CA ASN A 20 -22.89 6.53 0.78
C ASN A 20 -21.81 7.47 0.21
N SER A 21 -22.03 8.77 -0.07
CA SER A 21 -23.17 9.68 -0.40
C SER A 21 -22.62 11.12 -0.37
N GLY A 22 -23.19 12.07 -1.12
CA GLY A 22 -22.98 13.55 -1.02
C GLY A 22 -22.13 14.14 -2.16
N GLU A 23 -22.68 14.89 -3.13
CA GLU A 23 -23.02 16.34 -3.10
C GLU A 23 -21.78 17.22 -2.81
N GLU A 24 -21.41 18.31 -3.49
CA GLU A 24 -22.02 19.15 -4.53
C GLU A 24 -20.96 20.20 -5.01
N ASN A 25 -21.17 20.76 -6.21
CA ASN A 25 -20.89 22.13 -6.68
C ASN A 25 -19.48 22.67 -7.10
N SER A 26 -19.52 23.32 -8.29
CA SER A 26 -18.92 24.62 -8.67
C SER A 26 -17.90 24.64 -9.84
N GLU A 27 -18.46 24.81 -11.05
CA GLU A 27 -18.22 25.93 -12.00
C GLU A 27 -16.80 26.52 -12.18
N ASN A 28 -16.05 25.87 -13.07
CA ASN A 28 -15.51 26.35 -14.35
C ASN A 28 -15.36 27.88 -14.63
N SER A 29 -14.16 28.31 -15.03
CA SER A 29 -13.91 29.21 -16.19
C SER A 29 -12.41 29.35 -16.51
N GLU A 30 -12.04 28.97 -17.76
CA GLU A 30 -11.12 29.67 -18.70
C GLU A 30 -9.63 29.90 -18.28
N GLN A 31 -8.55 29.55 -19.00
CA GLN A 31 -8.28 29.27 -20.41
C GLN A 31 -7.05 28.32 -20.58
N GLN A 32 -7.23 27.31 -21.43
CA GLN A 32 -6.31 26.65 -22.39
C GLN A 32 -4.78 26.69 -22.23
N THR A 33 -4.13 25.51 -22.30
CA THR A 33 -3.19 25.21 -23.41
C THR A 33 -3.11 23.72 -23.73
N VAL A 34 -3.05 23.45 -25.03
CA VAL A 34 -3.19 22.22 -25.81
C VAL A 34 -2.02 21.24 -25.66
N ILE A 35 -2.33 19.92 -25.66
CA ILE A 35 -1.66 18.73 -26.28
C ILE A 35 -2.08 17.51 -25.41
N GLY A 36 -2.82 16.51 -25.85
CA GLY A 36 -3.35 16.17 -27.17
C GLY A 36 -4.57 15.26 -27.01
N SER A 37 -5.75 15.84 -27.26
CA SER A 37 -6.94 15.08 -27.65
C SER A 37 -6.75 14.67 -29.10
N SER A 38 -6.96 13.39 -29.39
CA SER A 38 -7.17 12.91 -30.76
C SER A 38 -8.46 13.53 -31.28
N ASN A 39 -8.37 14.67 -31.97
CA ASN A 39 -9.43 15.15 -32.83
C ASN A 39 -9.42 14.26 -34.08
N VAL A 40 -10.22 13.21 -34.06
CA VAL A 40 -10.60 12.52 -35.30
C VAL A 40 -11.65 13.40 -35.97
N PRO A 41 -11.47 13.82 -37.24
CA PRO A 41 -12.58 14.38 -37.99
C PRO A 41 -13.62 13.28 -38.16
N GLU A 42 -14.86 13.61 -37.84
CA GLU A 42 -16.04 12.78 -38.08
C GLU A 42 -16.09 12.41 -39.56
N THR A 43 -15.50 11.25 -39.87
CA THR A 43 -15.61 10.57 -41.15
C THR A 43 -16.09 9.17 -40.80
N LEU A 44 -17.29 8.88 -41.27
CA LEU A 44 -17.88 7.55 -41.29
C LEU A 44 -16.86 6.56 -41.87
N ASP A 45 -16.84 5.37 -41.25
CA ASP A 45 -16.10 4.17 -41.64
C ASP A 45 -14.61 4.11 -41.28
N GLU A 46 -14.34 3.66 -40.04
CA GLU A 46 -13.57 2.43 -39.73
C GLU A 46 -12.86 2.55 -38.35
N PRO A 47 -13.17 1.70 -37.34
CA PRO A 47 -12.56 1.83 -36.02
C PRO A 47 -11.16 1.20 -36.00
N THR A 48 -10.13 2.06 -35.91
CA THR A 48 -8.72 1.72 -35.64
C THR A 48 -8.55 0.46 -34.78
N GLU A 49 -7.89 -0.57 -35.33
CA GLU A 49 -7.75 -1.94 -34.78
C GLU A 49 -7.39 -2.04 -33.29
N PHE A 50 -6.73 -1.02 -32.75
CA PHE A 50 -6.35 -0.96 -31.33
C PHE A 50 -7.54 -0.67 -30.39
N GLN A 51 -8.44 0.23 -30.79
CA GLN A 51 -9.66 0.58 -30.05
C GLN A 51 -10.61 -0.63 -30.00
N THR A 52 -10.73 -1.35 -31.12
CA THR A 52 -11.55 -2.57 -31.23
C THR A 52 -11.05 -3.70 -30.33
N ARG A 53 -9.72 -3.88 -30.19
CA ARG A 53 -9.14 -4.89 -29.26
C ARG A 53 -9.41 -4.58 -27.79
N LEU A 54 -9.31 -3.31 -27.38
CA LEU A 54 -9.60 -2.90 -26.01
C LEU A 54 -11.08 -3.04 -25.68
N LEU A 55 -11.96 -2.62 -26.60
CA LEU A 55 -13.40 -2.78 -26.48
C LEU A 55 -13.79 -4.27 -26.39
N ALA A 56 -13.27 -5.12 -27.27
CA ALA A 56 -13.53 -6.56 -27.26
C ALA A 56 -13.09 -7.21 -25.93
N GLY A 57 -11.91 -6.84 -25.42
CA GLY A 57 -11.43 -7.32 -24.13
C GLY A 57 -12.33 -6.91 -22.96
N TYR A 58 -12.80 -5.66 -22.96
CA TYR A 58 -13.70 -5.16 -21.93
C TYR A 58 -15.09 -5.82 -22.02
N LEU A 59 -15.65 -5.97 -23.23
CA LEU A 59 -16.89 -6.71 -23.45
C LEU A 59 -16.77 -8.16 -22.98
N GLY A 60 -15.63 -8.81 -23.17
CA GLY A 60 -15.35 -10.15 -22.63
C GLY A 60 -15.29 -10.21 -21.09
N ILE A 61 -15.05 -9.10 -20.39
CA ILE A 61 -15.19 -9.03 -18.92
C ILE A 61 -16.66 -8.91 -18.53
N ILE A 62 -17.42 -8.03 -19.19
CA ILE A 62 -18.85 -7.84 -18.90
C ILE A 62 -19.65 -9.11 -19.20
N ALA A 63 -19.35 -9.79 -20.31
CA ALA A 63 -20.01 -11.01 -20.73
C ALA A 63 -19.85 -12.17 -19.73
N ARG A 64 -18.85 -12.12 -18.85
CA ARG A 64 -18.67 -13.11 -17.78
C ARG A 64 -19.58 -12.88 -16.57
N ASN A 65 -20.21 -11.71 -16.48
CA ASN A 65 -21.17 -11.41 -15.44
C ASN A 65 -22.59 -11.75 -15.92
N ALA A 66 -23.08 -12.93 -15.52
CA ALA A 66 -24.39 -13.44 -15.92
C ALA A 66 -25.57 -12.56 -15.45
N ASN A 67 -25.39 -11.73 -14.42
CA ASN A 67 -26.43 -10.79 -13.99
C ASN A 67 -26.54 -9.58 -14.92
N MET A 68 -25.46 -9.28 -15.65
CA MET A 68 -25.34 -8.12 -16.54
C MET A 68 -25.61 -8.47 -17.99
N LEU A 69 -25.05 -9.58 -18.45
CA LEU A 69 -25.23 -10.13 -19.79
C LEU A 69 -25.63 -11.61 -19.65
N PRO A 70 -26.90 -11.89 -19.35
CA PRO A 70 -27.37 -13.25 -19.16
C PRO A 70 -27.28 -14.06 -20.45
N ILE A 71 -26.60 -15.21 -20.39
CA ILE A 71 -26.34 -16.10 -21.54
C ILE A 71 -27.50 -17.06 -21.85
N ASN A 72 -28.61 -16.96 -21.11
CA ASN A 72 -29.78 -17.82 -21.27
C ASN A 72 -30.72 -17.36 -22.40
N TYR A 73 -30.43 -16.23 -23.05
CA TYR A 73 -31.14 -15.77 -24.24
C TYR A 73 -30.43 -16.28 -25.50
N GLU A 74 -31.17 -16.99 -26.36
CA GLU A 74 -30.64 -17.54 -27.62
C GLU A 74 -30.30 -16.45 -28.65
N SER A 75 -30.85 -15.25 -28.52
CA SER A 75 -30.56 -14.11 -29.38
C SER A 75 -30.67 -12.79 -28.62
N TRP A 76 -29.82 -11.82 -28.98
CA TRP A 76 -29.83 -10.46 -28.45
C TRP A 76 -31.20 -9.78 -28.60
N HIS A 77 -31.92 -10.10 -29.68
CA HIS A 77 -33.27 -9.56 -29.92
C HIS A 77 -34.29 -10.05 -28.89
N HIS A 78 -34.10 -11.26 -28.34
CA HIS A 78 -34.95 -11.81 -27.27
C HIS A 78 -34.57 -11.30 -25.88
N MET A 79 -33.42 -10.63 -25.73
CA MET A 79 -33.02 -10.09 -24.45
C MET A 79 -33.87 -8.85 -24.12
N PRO A 80 -34.45 -8.75 -22.92
CA PRO A 80 -35.23 -7.58 -22.51
C PRO A 80 -34.42 -6.30 -22.57
N ASP A 81 -35.07 -5.19 -22.95
CA ASP A 81 -34.41 -3.89 -23.05
C ASP A 81 -33.92 -3.37 -21.69
N SER A 82 -34.57 -3.76 -20.59
CA SER A 82 -34.09 -3.47 -19.22
C SER A 82 -32.65 -3.97 -19.00
N ASN A 83 -32.36 -5.20 -19.40
CA ASN A 83 -31.01 -5.77 -19.30
C ASN A 83 -30.01 -5.05 -20.23
N LYS A 84 -30.43 -4.70 -21.46
CA LYS A 84 -29.59 -3.95 -22.40
C LYS A 84 -29.22 -2.58 -21.83
N ASN A 85 -30.20 -1.87 -21.29
CA ASN A 85 -30.02 -0.54 -20.70
C ASN A 85 -29.14 -0.61 -19.45
N GLN A 86 -29.36 -1.59 -18.57
CA GLN A 86 -28.51 -1.81 -17.39
C GLN A 86 -27.05 -2.10 -17.78
N ALA A 87 -26.82 -2.93 -18.81
CA ALA A 87 -25.47 -3.19 -19.32
C ALA A 87 -24.80 -1.90 -19.81
N LEU A 88 -25.53 -1.08 -20.56
CA LEU A 88 -25.05 0.21 -21.07
C LEU A 88 -24.75 1.21 -19.94
N ASP A 89 -25.61 1.31 -18.93
CA ASP A 89 -25.41 2.22 -17.80
C ASP A 89 -24.16 1.88 -17.00
N ASN A 90 -23.87 0.59 -16.84
CA ASN A 90 -22.64 0.15 -16.19
C ASN A 90 -21.38 0.44 -17.02
N ILE A 91 -21.45 0.33 -18.34
CA ILE A 91 -20.36 0.75 -19.24
C ILE A 91 -20.07 2.24 -19.03
N LYS A 92 -21.11 3.08 -19.08
CA LYS A 92 -21.01 4.53 -18.85
C LYS A 92 -20.46 4.86 -17.46
N HIS A 93 -20.95 4.17 -16.42
CA HIS A 93 -20.43 4.34 -15.06
C HIS A 93 -18.94 4.02 -15.00
N ARG A 94 -18.49 2.91 -15.60
CA ARG A 94 -17.09 2.51 -15.55
C ARG A 94 -16.20 3.46 -16.32
N GLU A 95 -16.68 3.99 -17.44
CA GLU A 95 -16.00 5.05 -18.17
C GLU A 95 -15.83 6.30 -17.31
N ARG A 96 -16.89 6.77 -16.64
CA ARG A 96 -16.84 7.88 -15.70
C ARG A 96 -15.79 7.65 -14.60
N VAL A 97 -15.80 6.49 -13.96
CA VAL A 97 -14.78 6.11 -12.96
C VAL A 97 -13.38 6.14 -13.55
N GLY A 98 -13.20 5.63 -14.77
CA GLY A 98 -11.92 5.67 -15.47
C GLY A 98 -11.43 7.10 -15.71
N THR A 99 -12.31 8.01 -16.10
CA THR A 99 -12.00 9.43 -16.30
C THR A 99 -11.64 10.11 -14.99
N SER A 100 -12.42 9.93 -13.93
CA SER A 100 -12.07 10.47 -12.59
C SER A 100 -10.76 9.89 -12.06
N SER A 101 -10.48 8.61 -12.28
CA SER A 101 -9.21 7.99 -11.89
C SER A 101 -8.03 8.58 -12.66
N ARG A 102 -8.20 8.88 -13.95
CA ARG A 102 -7.17 9.51 -14.79
C ARG A 102 -6.92 10.96 -14.38
N GLN A 103 -7.95 11.71 -14.00
CA GLN A 103 -7.79 13.06 -13.44
C GLN A 103 -6.95 13.06 -12.16
N ASN A 104 -7.03 12.00 -11.36
CA ASN A 104 -6.22 11.84 -10.15
C ASN A 104 -4.77 11.35 -10.43
N GLN A 105 -4.42 11.07 -11.68
CA GLN A 105 -3.06 10.65 -12.04
C GLN A 105 -2.15 11.89 -12.13
N LYS A 106 -1.42 12.16 -11.05
CA LYS A 106 -0.59 13.37 -10.89
C LYS A 106 0.69 13.40 -11.74
N PHE A 107 1.18 12.23 -12.15
CA PHE A 107 2.38 12.13 -12.98
C PHE A 107 2.38 10.82 -13.77
N THR A 108 3.05 10.83 -14.92
CA THR A 108 3.23 9.70 -15.83
C THR A 108 4.71 9.33 -15.94
N HIS A 109 4.99 8.09 -16.33
CA HIS A 109 6.35 7.67 -16.66
C HIS A 109 6.69 8.02 -18.12
N THR A 110 7.96 8.22 -18.43
CA THR A 110 8.53 8.60 -19.74
C THR A 110 9.07 7.42 -20.53
N ALA A 111 8.92 6.18 -20.03
CA ALA A 111 9.42 4.97 -20.71
C ALA A 111 8.73 4.71 -22.08
N GLY A 112 7.61 5.39 -22.36
CA GLY A 112 6.87 5.22 -23.60
C GLY A 112 6.33 3.79 -23.74
N SER A 113 6.58 3.15 -24.87
CA SER A 113 6.21 1.75 -25.12
C SER A 113 7.14 0.72 -24.45
N ARG A 114 8.25 1.16 -23.83
CA ARG A 114 9.18 0.26 -23.15
C ARG A 114 8.62 -0.16 -21.80
N SER A 115 8.72 -1.44 -21.48
CA SER A 115 8.43 -1.95 -20.15
C SER A 115 9.50 -1.50 -19.16
N PHE A 116 9.15 -1.41 -17.87
CA PHE A 116 10.13 -1.11 -16.82
C PHE A 116 11.24 -2.15 -16.74
N ALA A 117 10.96 -3.42 -17.01
CA ALA A 117 11.98 -4.46 -17.10
C ALA A 117 12.99 -4.18 -18.23
N SER A 118 12.51 -3.76 -19.41
CA SER A 118 13.38 -3.41 -20.54
C SER A 118 14.19 -2.14 -20.28
N VAL A 119 13.64 -1.17 -19.53
CA VAL A 119 14.38 0.03 -19.13
C VAL A 119 15.47 -0.33 -18.12
N ALA A 120 15.15 -1.15 -17.11
CA ALA A 120 16.11 -1.63 -16.13
C ALA A 120 17.24 -2.40 -16.79
N GLU A 121 16.94 -3.39 -17.63
CA GLU A 121 17.94 -4.20 -18.34
C GLU A 121 18.90 -3.34 -19.18
N ALA A 122 18.39 -2.37 -19.93
CA ALA A 122 19.25 -1.50 -20.73
C ALA A 122 20.19 -0.64 -19.87
N GLU A 123 19.72 -0.17 -18.72
CA GLU A 123 20.52 0.60 -17.78
C GLU A 123 21.53 -0.29 -17.02
N GLU A 124 21.17 -1.54 -16.69
CA GLU A 124 22.10 -2.51 -16.12
C GLU A 124 23.25 -2.82 -17.08
N VAL A 125 22.94 -2.95 -18.38
CA VAL A 125 23.95 -3.14 -19.44
C VAL A 125 24.89 -1.94 -19.55
N SER A 126 24.38 -0.70 -19.44
CA SER A 126 25.22 0.49 -19.56
C SER A 126 26.02 0.82 -18.30
N SER A 127 25.43 0.61 -17.11
CA SER A 127 26.04 0.93 -15.82
C SER A 127 26.90 -0.21 -15.26
N GLY A 128 26.68 -1.44 -15.72
CA GLY A 128 27.29 -2.65 -15.15
C GLY A 128 26.79 -3.00 -13.75
N GLN A 129 25.76 -2.30 -13.25
CA GLN A 129 25.20 -2.47 -11.91
C GLN A 129 23.71 -2.74 -11.97
N LYS A 130 23.21 -3.54 -11.02
CA LYS A 130 21.78 -3.83 -10.91
C LYS A 130 20.99 -2.56 -10.61
N VAL A 131 19.90 -2.34 -11.33
CA VAL A 131 19.11 -1.12 -11.21
C VAL A 131 18.08 -1.26 -10.10
N GLY A 132 18.28 -0.50 -9.02
CA GLY A 132 17.34 -0.43 -7.89
C GLY A 132 16.02 0.24 -8.27
N ARG A 133 14.95 0.01 -7.49
CA ARG A 133 13.62 0.61 -7.74
C ARG A 133 13.66 2.14 -7.72
N LEU A 134 14.49 2.71 -6.86
CA LEU A 134 14.66 4.15 -6.74
C LEU A 134 15.36 4.76 -7.96
N GLN A 135 16.39 4.08 -8.48
CA GLN A 135 17.05 4.46 -9.73
C GLN A 135 16.12 4.28 -10.93
N LEU A 136 15.37 3.17 -10.98
CA LEU A 136 14.39 2.91 -12.02
C LEU A 136 13.31 4.01 -12.04
N PHE A 137 12.86 4.48 -10.88
CA PHE A 137 11.94 5.63 -10.78
C PHE A 137 12.55 6.88 -11.39
N LYS A 138 13.82 7.21 -11.05
CA LYS A 138 14.54 8.38 -11.62
C LYS A 138 14.59 8.33 -13.14
N ILE A 139 14.95 7.18 -13.71
CA ILE A 139 15.07 7.02 -15.17
C ILE A 139 13.70 7.14 -15.84
N THR A 140 12.70 6.48 -15.26
CA THR A 140 11.36 6.39 -15.87
C THR A 140 10.48 7.62 -15.63
N HIS A 141 10.89 8.58 -14.81
CA HIS A 141 10.09 9.79 -14.51
C HIS A 141 10.87 11.09 -14.77
N ARG A 142 11.95 11.00 -15.55
CA ARG A 142 12.69 12.15 -16.08
C ARG A 142 12.49 12.25 -17.59
N LYS A 143 12.57 13.48 -18.11
CA LYS A 143 12.65 13.71 -19.55
C LYS A 143 14.05 13.37 -20.07
N LYS A 144 14.20 13.31 -21.39
CA LYS A 144 15.50 13.03 -22.05
C LYS A 144 16.53 14.14 -21.82
N ASP A 145 16.08 15.37 -21.60
CA ASP A 145 16.87 16.56 -21.24
C ASP A 145 17.12 16.66 -19.71
N GLU A 146 16.87 15.58 -18.97
CA GLU A 146 17.03 15.48 -17.50
C GLU A 146 16.13 16.37 -16.65
N SER A 147 15.34 17.27 -17.26
CA SER A 147 14.39 18.12 -16.57
C SER A 147 13.18 17.35 -16.02
N HIS A 148 12.53 17.91 -15.00
CA HIS A 148 11.32 17.34 -14.41
C HIS A 148 10.12 17.48 -15.35
N MET A 149 9.29 16.43 -15.40
CA MET A 149 8.07 16.40 -16.21
C MET A 149 7.02 17.40 -15.74
N THR A 150 6.76 17.41 -14.43
CA THR A 150 5.80 18.26 -13.74
C THR A 150 6.41 18.73 -12.43
N SER A 151 5.86 19.79 -11.84
CA SER A 151 6.30 20.30 -10.54
C SER A 151 6.10 19.25 -9.44
N GLU A 152 5.01 18.47 -9.48
CA GLU A 152 4.73 17.39 -8.53
C GLU A 152 5.75 16.25 -8.64
N ALA A 153 6.09 15.83 -9.87
CA ALA A 153 7.11 14.81 -10.08
C ALA A 153 8.48 15.29 -9.58
N GLY A 154 8.79 16.59 -9.75
CA GLY A 154 9.97 17.21 -9.17
C GLY A 154 9.99 17.15 -7.64
N GLN A 155 8.90 17.55 -6.98
CA GLN A 155 8.77 17.48 -5.52
C GLN A 155 8.93 16.05 -4.98
N ILE A 156 8.33 15.06 -5.66
CA ILE A 156 8.48 13.65 -5.30
C ILE A 156 9.94 13.22 -5.44
N MET A 157 10.61 13.63 -6.53
CA MET A 157 12.01 13.28 -6.77
C MET A 157 12.95 13.85 -5.71
N GLU A 158 12.71 15.10 -5.27
CA GLU A 158 13.48 15.71 -4.19
C GLU A 158 13.21 15.01 -2.86
N LYS A 159 11.94 14.71 -2.52
CA LYS A 159 11.63 13.92 -1.31
C LYS A 159 12.31 12.55 -1.30
N LEU A 160 12.35 11.87 -2.44
CA LEU A 160 13.05 10.60 -2.60
C LEU A 160 14.56 10.74 -2.38
N LYS A 161 15.15 11.84 -2.85
CA LYS A 161 16.59 12.15 -2.70
C LYS A 161 16.93 12.51 -1.26
N GLU A 162 16.13 13.37 -0.61
CA GLU A 162 16.27 13.74 0.80
C GLU A 162 16.18 12.51 1.70
N LYS A 163 15.16 11.65 1.50
CA LYS A 163 14.99 10.41 2.26
C LYS A 163 16.16 9.45 2.06
N LYS A 164 16.71 9.36 0.84
CA LYS A 164 17.90 8.54 0.59
C LYS A 164 19.10 9.03 1.42
N ALA A 165 19.35 10.33 1.43
CA ALA A 165 20.44 10.91 2.23
C ALA A 165 20.22 10.72 3.74
N GLU A 166 18.99 10.86 4.22
CA GLU A 166 18.62 10.59 5.62
C GLU A 166 18.95 9.14 6.01
N TYR A 167 18.51 8.15 5.23
CA TYR A 167 18.80 6.74 5.52
C TYR A 167 20.28 6.39 5.38
N GLU A 168 21.02 6.95 4.42
CA GLU A 168 22.47 6.76 4.30
C GLU A 168 23.23 7.28 5.53
N MET A 169 22.79 8.41 6.11
CA MET A 169 23.31 8.94 7.36
C MET A 169 23.02 8.00 8.54
N ILE A 170 21.79 7.47 8.62
CA ILE A 170 21.41 6.55 9.70
C ILE A 170 22.22 5.26 9.60
N VAL A 171 22.39 4.66 8.41
CA VAL A 171 23.21 3.46 8.23
C VAL A 171 24.66 3.68 8.64
N SER A 172 25.20 4.88 8.37
CA SER A 172 26.54 5.26 8.79
C SER A 172 26.67 5.35 10.33
N THR A 173 25.56 5.54 11.05
CA THR A 173 25.50 5.70 12.50
C THR A 173 25.08 4.40 13.22
N ASP A 174 24.17 3.64 12.63
CA ASP A 174 23.60 2.40 13.16
C ASP A 174 23.72 1.29 12.11
N SER A 175 24.75 0.45 12.29
CA SER A 175 25.06 -0.68 11.40
C SER A 175 23.99 -1.78 11.35
N SER A 176 22.92 -1.68 12.15
CA SER A 176 21.84 -2.67 12.19
C SER A 176 20.81 -2.52 11.06
N LEU A 177 20.80 -1.40 10.34
CA LEU A 177 19.91 -1.21 9.19
C LEU A 177 20.47 -1.86 7.93
N ASN A 178 19.72 -2.81 7.37
CA ASN A 178 20.09 -3.50 6.13
C ASN A 178 20.00 -2.55 4.92
N LEU A 179 21.14 -2.29 4.28
CA LEU A 179 21.30 -1.41 3.12
C LEU A 179 20.47 -1.85 1.90
N GLU A 180 20.25 -3.17 1.72
CA GLU A 180 19.58 -3.75 0.55
C GLU A 180 18.07 -3.41 0.48
N ASN A 181 17.49 -2.92 1.58
CA ASN A 181 16.04 -2.69 1.69
C ASN A 181 15.62 -1.22 1.84
N ILE A 182 16.59 -0.31 1.85
CA ILE A 182 16.38 1.13 2.06
C ILE A 182 15.59 1.74 0.91
N ASP A 183 16.00 1.46 -0.33
CA ASP A 183 15.28 1.88 -1.53
C ASP A 183 13.81 1.45 -1.46
N ASN A 184 13.57 0.24 -0.94
CA ASN A 184 12.22 -0.29 -0.89
C ASN A 184 11.33 0.49 0.08
N ARG A 185 11.89 0.80 1.25
CA ARG A 185 11.25 1.57 2.31
C ARG A 185 10.99 3.02 1.91
N ILE A 186 11.99 3.67 1.31
CA ILE A 186 11.85 5.04 0.79
C ILE A 186 10.71 5.12 -0.22
N ILE A 187 10.65 4.18 -1.16
CA ILE A 187 9.58 4.14 -2.17
C ILE A 187 8.21 4.01 -1.51
N THR A 188 8.05 3.17 -0.50
CA THR A 188 6.75 3.01 0.20
C THR A 188 6.39 4.21 1.06
N GLU A 189 7.36 4.89 1.67
CA GLU A 189 7.13 6.09 2.48
C GLU A 189 6.73 7.30 1.61
N VAL A 190 7.38 7.48 0.46
CA VAL A 190 7.13 8.64 -0.41
C VAL A 190 5.96 8.44 -1.37
N LEU A 191 5.79 7.23 -1.94
CA LEU A 191 4.77 6.94 -2.97
C LEU A 191 3.52 6.21 -2.44
N CYS A 192 3.41 6.04 -1.11
CA CYS A 192 2.40 5.23 -0.40
C CYS A 192 2.73 3.73 -0.33
N PRO A 193 2.11 2.95 0.59
CA PRO A 193 2.32 1.50 0.70
C PRO A 193 1.98 0.73 -0.58
N GLU A 194 2.63 -0.42 -0.79
CA GLU A 194 2.29 -1.32 -1.92
C GLU A 194 0.88 -1.89 -1.72
N LYS A 195 0.20 -2.18 -2.83
CA LYS A 195 -1.13 -2.80 -2.83
C LYS A 195 -1.01 -4.31 -2.89
N TYR A 196 -1.96 -5.02 -2.27
CA TYR A 196 -1.98 -6.47 -2.32
C TYR A 196 -1.99 -6.99 -3.77
N GLY A 197 -1.09 -7.90 -4.08
CA GLY A 197 -0.96 -8.51 -5.42
C GLY A 197 -0.26 -7.65 -6.47
N GLN A 198 0.30 -6.49 -6.11
CA GLN A 198 1.02 -5.62 -7.04
C GLN A 198 2.25 -5.02 -6.38
N VAL A 199 3.41 -5.18 -7.02
CA VAL A 199 4.64 -4.46 -6.67
C VAL A 199 4.94 -3.41 -7.73
N ARG A 200 5.04 -2.13 -7.33
CA ARG A 200 5.42 -1.06 -8.26
C ARG A 200 6.77 -1.35 -8.91
N PHE A 201 6.90 -0.88 -10.14
CA PHE A 201 8.09 -1.00 -10.99
C PHE A 201 8.44 -2.41 -11.48
N GLN A 202 7.71 -3.44 -11.03
CA GLN A 202 7.97 -4.84 -11.42
C GLN A 202 7.02 -5.36 -12.52
N GLY A 203 6.03 -4.56 -12.92
CA GLY A 203 5.04 -4.94 -13.93
C GLY A 203 3.84 -5.67 -13.35
N SER A 204 3.03 -6.26 -14.24
CA SER A 204 1.81 -6.98 -13.86
C SER A 204 2.13 -8.40 -13.39
N GLY A 205 1.42 -8.87 -12.35
CA GLY A 205 1.48 -10.27 -11.89
C GLY A 205 2.55 -10.57 -10.84
N VAL A 206 3.48 -9.65 -10.58
CA VAL A 206 4.47 -9.81 -9.50
C VAL A 206 3.82 -9.50 -8.15
N THR A 207 3.77 -10.52 -7.30
CA THR A 207 3.23 -10.38 -5.94
C THR A 207 4.32 -10.00 -4.95
N GLN A 208 3.93 -9.33 -3.87
CA GLN A 208 4.84 -8.91 -2.80
C GLN A 208 5.62 -10.07 -2.18
N THR A 209 4.96 -11.21 -1.96
CA THR A 209 5.62 -12.41 -1.41
C THR A 209 6.67 -12.98 -2.36
N GLN A 210 6.44 -12.91 -3.68
CA GLN A 210 7.45 -13.35 -4.66
C GLN A 210 8.64 -12.40 -4.72
N TYR A 211 8.41 -11.09 -4.59
CA TYR A 211 9.46 -10.09 -4.73
C TYR A 211 10.27 -9.89 -3.43
N PHE A 212 9.60 -9.74 -2.29
CA PHE A 212 10.21 -9.44 -0.99
C PHE A 212 10.41 -10.68 -0.11
N GLY A 213 9.91 -11.85 -0.50
CA GLY A 213 10.01 -13.07 0.30
C GLY A 213 9.40 -12.91 1.70
N SER A 214 10.17 -13.30 2.71
CA SER A 214 9.81 -13.23 4.13
C SER A 214 9.61 -11.79 4.64
N ASP A 215 10.24 -10.80 4.00
CA ASP A 215 10.15 -9.39 4.39
C ASP A 215 8.91 -8.69 3.82
N SER A 216 8.06 -9.41 3.08
CA SER A 216 6.84 -8.87 2.47
C SER A 216 5.91 -8.17 3.47
N GLN A 217 5.88 -8.60 4.74
CA GLN A 217 5.09 -7.98 5.81
C GLN A 217 5.53 -6.57 6.18
N GLN A 218 6.81 -6.22 5.98
CA GLN A 218 7.33 -4.88 6.30
C GLN A 218 6.78 -3.80 5.37
N TYR A 219 6.29 -4.20 4.19
CA TYR A 219 5.81 -3.30 3.13
C TYR A 219 4.29 -3.28 2.99
N MET A 220 3.57 -4.01 3.84
CA MET A 220 2.11 -3.93 3.93
C MET A 220 1.74 -2.70 4.76
N PRO A 221 0.71 -1.92 4.36
CA PRO A 221 0.06 -1.05 5.33
C PRO A 221 -0.49 -1.97 6.43
N SER A 222 0.12 -1.94 7.61
CA SER A 222 -0.43 -2.65 8.76
C SER A 222 -1.87 -2.19 8.89
N GLY A 223 -2.83 -3.09 8.64
CA GLY A 223 -4.21 -2.84 8.98
C GLY A 223 -4.21 -2.38 10.44
N SER A 224 -4.86 -1.25 10.71
CA SER A 224 -4.88 -0.54 12.01
C SER A 224 -5.00 -1.45 13.24
N GLN A 225 -5.61 -2.63 13.08
CA GLN A 225 -5.76 -3.68 14.08
C GLN A 225 -4.45 -4.25 14.64
N GLY A 226 -3.40 -4.42 13.83
CA GLY A 226 -2.12 -5.00 14.27
C GLY A 226 -1.33 -4.05 15.17
N GLN A 227 -1.17 -2.80 14.72
CA GLN A 227 -0.51 -1.74 15.49
C GLN A 227 -1.26 -1.39 16.77
N ALA A 228 -2.60 -1.32 16.72
CA ALA A 228 -3.41 -1.09 17.92
C ALA A 228 -3.23 -2.20 18.97
N LYS A 229 -3.08 -3.46 18.53
CA LYS A 229 -2.84 -4.58 19.45
C LYS A 229 -1.43 -4.54 20.05
N VAL A 230 -0.42 -4.18 19.27
CA VAL A 230 0.95 -3.98 19.78
C VAL A 230 0.98 -2.84 20.80
N GLN A 231 0.29 -1.73 20.53
CA GLN A 231 0.23 -0.61 21.48
C GLN A 231 -0.48 -1.01 22.78
N ARG A 232 -1.62 -1.71 22.71
CA ARG A 232 -2.30 -2.24 23.91
C ARG A 232 -1.40 -3.17 24.72
N LEU A 233 -0.62 -4.02 24.06
CA LEU A 233 0.33 -4.91 24.75
C LEU A 233 1.45 -4.11 25.42
N ARG A 234 1.95 -3.05 24.78
CA ARG A 234 2.94 -2.15 25.41
C ARG A 234 2.36 -1.47 26.65
N ASP A 235 1.14 -0.96 26.56
CA ASP A 235 0.47 -0.28 27.66
C ASP A 235 0.21 -1.26 28.83
N GLN A 236 -0.16 -2.50 28.54
CA GLN A 236 -0.31 -3.56 29.56
C GLN A 236 1.01 -3.91 30.24
N ILE A 237 2.10 -4.02 29.47
CA ILE A 237 3.44 -4.28 30.02
C ILE A 237 3.85 -3.12 30.94
N ALA A 238 3.63 -1.87 30.52
CA ALA A 238 3.93 -0.70 31.34
C ALA A 238 3.14 -0.69 32.66
N GLN A 239 1.84 -1.00 32.61
CA GLN A 239 1.01 -1.09 33.84
C GLN A 239 1.47 -2.20 34.78
N LEU A 240 1.79 -3.38 34.24
CA LEU A 240 2.31 -4.49 35.04
C LEU A 240 3.66 -4.13 35.68
N GLN A 241 4.53 -3.43 34.95
CA GLN A 241 5.80 -2.95 35.50
C GLN A 241 5.57 -1.97 36.65
N VAL A 242 4.68 -0.99 36.50
CA VAL A 242 4.36 -0.02 37.56
C VAL A 242 3.80 -0.74 38.80
N SER A 243 2.81 -1.62 38.62
CA SER A 243 2.22 -2.37 39.73
C SER A 243 3.23 -3.30 40.43
N THR A 244 4.16 -3.89 39.68
CA THR A 244 5.22 -4.73 40.24
C THR A 244 6.18 -3.90 41.09
N VAL A 245 6.58 -2.72 40.61
CA VAL A 245 7.44 -1.80 41.37
C VAL A 245 6.74 -1.33 42.65
N GLU A 246 5.46 -0.98 42.58
CA GLU A 246 4.67 -0.60 43.77
C GLU A 246 4.63 -1.73 44.81
N GLN A 247 4.35 -2.97 44.39
CA GLN A 247 4.36 -4.12 45.29
C GLN A 247 5.74 -4.37 45.92
N ILE A 248 6.82 -4.23 45.15
CA ILE A 248 8.19 -4.35 45.67
C ILE A 248 8.44 -3.29 46.75
N THR A 249 8.10 -2.02 46.49
CA THR A 249 8.30 -0.95 47.47
C THR A 249 7.47 -1.13 48.76
N GLU A 250 6.27 -1.70 48.65
CA GLU A 250 5.45 -2.00 49.83
C GLU A 250 6.08 -3.10 50.68
N VAL A 251 6.61 -4.16 50.04
CA VAL A 251 7.32 -5.24 50.73
C VAL A 251 8.58 -4.72 51.40
N GLU A 252 9.36 -3.86 50.73
CA GLU A 252 10.56 -3.23 51.29
C GLU A 252 10.22 -2.40 52.54
N ARG A 253 9.18 -1.54 52.49
CA ARG A 253 8.75 -0.78 53.68
C ARG A 253 8.30 -1.66 54.83
N LYS A 254 7.57 -2.75 54.55
CA LYS A 254 7.14 -3.70 55.59
C LYS A 254 8.34 -4.39 56.24
N TYR A 255 9.34 -4.75 55.45
CA TYR A 255 10.57 -5.36 55.94
C TYR A 255 11.37 -4.39 56.82
N GLU A 256 11.55 -3.13 56.40
CA GLU A 256 12.21 -2.10 57.19
C GLU A 256 11.50 -1.83 58.52
N LEU A 257 10.17 -1.70 58.49
CA LEU A 257 9.37 -1.52 59.71
C LEU A 257 9.51 -2.72 60.66
N GLN A 258 9.53 -3.94 60.13
CA GLN A 258 9.74 -5.14 60.92
C GLN A 258 11.13 -5.16 61.59
N GLN A 259 12.17 -4.69 60.90
CA GLN A 259 13.51 -4.56 61.47
C GLN A 259 13.54 -3.51 62.59
N GLN A 260 12.91 -2.35 62.38
CA GLN A 260 12.84 -1.31 63.41
C GLN A 260 12.15 -1.80 64.69
N LEU A 261 11.00 -2.49 64.55
CA LEU A 261 10.28 -3.05 65.70
C LEU A 261 11.08 -4.11 66.45
N ARG A 262 11.89 -4.92 65.76
CA ARG A 262 12.78 -5.90 66.41
C ARG A 262 13.89 -5.23 67.20
N VAL A 263 14.50 -4.17 66.66
CA VAL A 263 15.53 -3.40 67.35
C VAL A 263 14.95 -2.72 68.60
N ASP A 264 13.80 -2.08 68.48
CA ASP A 264 13.13 -1.40 69.60
C ASP A 264 12.66 -2.37 70.70
N ALA A 265 12.29 -3.60 70.34
CA ALA A 265 11.95 -4.65 71.29
C ALA A 265 13.20 -5.14 72.05
N ALA A 266 14.30 -5.41 71.35
CA ALA A 266 15.56 -5.82 71.98
C ALA A 266 16.12 -4.73 72.92
N ALA A 267 16.01 -3.45 72.55
CA ALA A 267 16.41 -2.34 73.41
C ALA A 267 15.60 -2.31 74.73
N ARG A 268 14.28 -2.52 74.66
CA ARG A 268 13.40 -2.59 75.83
C ARG A 268 13.66 -3.79 76.72
N GLU A 269 14.01 -4.95 76.16
CA GLU A 269 14.41 -6.12 76.96
C GLU A 269 15.72 -5.89 77.71
N VAL A 270 16.70 -5.23 77.09
CA VAL A 270 17.97 -4.86 77.75
C VAL A 270 17.72 -3.85 78.88
N GLU A 271 16.88 -2.85 78.66
CA GLU A 271 16.51 -1.86 79.68
C GLU A 271 15.75 -2.50 80.85
N ALA A 272 14.82 -3.41 80.57
CA ALA A 272 14.10 -4.16 81.61
C ALA A 272 15.01 -5.10 82.40
N ALA A 273 15.98 -5.74 81.76
CA ALA A 273 16.98 -6.58 82.42
C ALA A 273 17.94 -5.77 83.30
N ALA A 274 18.29 -4.55 82.89
CA ALA A 274 19.10 -3.63 83.68
C ALA A 274 18.36 -3.15 84.94
N MET A 275 17.07 -2.80 84.83
CA MET A 275 16.25 -2.40 85.98
C MET A 275 15.93 -3.55 86.95
N ALA A 276 15.97 -4.81 86.50
CA ALA A 276 15.77 -5.98 87.37
C ALA A 276 17.04 -6.42 88.11
N ALA A 277 18.21 -5.89 87.74
CA ALA A 277 19.51 -6.19 88.34
C ALA A 277 19.98 -5.13 89.35
N GLU A 278 19.19 -4.07 89.54
CA GLU A 278 19.36 -3.00 90.54
C GLU A 278 18.51 -3.31 91.80
#